data_AF-A0A0J6VJH6-F1
#
_entry.id   AF-A0A0J6VJH6-F1
#
_cell.length_a   1.000
_cell.length_b   1.000
_cell.length_c   1.000
_cell.angle_alpha   90.00
_cell.angle_beta   90.00
_cell.angle_gamma   90.00
#
_symmetry.space_group_name_H-M   'P 1'
#
loop_
_entity.id
_entity.type
_entity.pdbx_description
1 polymer ?
#
loop_
_entity_poly.entity_id
_entity_poly.type
_entity_poly.pdbx_seq_one_letter_code
_entity_poly.pdbx_strand_id
1 'polypeptide(L)'
;MEPVLALSVQRFLKLASEWPAELSLAEHMAVYTAAHPLTDQELADEISALRIATLSVSEPALRTAYLMVHDEMERGFIPVLAARLRLPEDDLTVRLSAAAVTAAFRVVDEDVGRRAILEKEKVTQQEALALVDRAIRDATNGRLGGPVPS
;
A
#
# COMPACT_ATOMS: atom_id res chain seq x y z
N MET A 1 18.05 6.50 -2.27
CA MET A 1 16.79 5.75 -2.37
C MET A 1 17.14 4.30 -2.61
N GLU A 2 16.57 3.37 -1.87
CA GLU A 2 16.71 1.95 -2.16
C GLU A 2 15.89 1.67 -3.44
N PRO A 3 16.49 1.20 -4.55
CA PRO A 3 15.80 1.10 -5.85
C PRO A 3 14.61 0.13 -5.88
N VAL A 4 14.70 -0.98 -5.14
CA VAL A 4 13.65 -2.00 -5.06
C VAL A 4 12.44 -1.47 -4.30
N LEU A 5 12.64 -0.75 -3.19
CA LEU A 5 11.55 -0.09 -2.47
C LEU A 5 10.83 0.94 -3.35
N ALA A 6 11.59 1.76 -4.09
CA ALA A 6 11.01 2.76 -4.99
C ALA A 6 10.17 2.12 -6.11
N LEU A 7 10.66 1.03 -6.70
CA LEU A 7 9.92 0.27 -7.72
C LEU A 7 8.61 -0.31 -7.17
N SER A 8 8.63 -0.87 -5.96
CA SER A 8 7.42 -1.41 -5.31
C SER A 8 6.36 -0.31 -5.11
N VAL A 9 6.76 0.88 -4.63
CA VAL A 9 5.83 2.03 -4.50
C VAL A 9 5.33 2.52 -5.86
N GLN A 10 6.18 2.60 -6.88
CA GLN A 10 5.75 3.01 -8.22
C GLN A 10 4.73 2.04 -8.82
N ARG A 11 4.93 0.73 -8.65
CA ARG A 11 3.97 -0.30 -9.07
C ARG A 11 2.65 -0.14 -8.33
N PHE A 12 2.69 0.06 -7.01
CA PHE A 12 1.49 0.29 -6.21
C PHE A 12 0.75 1.57 -6.63
N LEU A 13 1.44 2.69 -6.83
CA LEU A 13 0.82 3.94 -7.26
C LEU A 13 0.19 3.82 -8.65
N LYS A 14 0.84 3.11 -9.57
CA LYS A 14 0.24 2.79 -10.88
C LYS A 14 -1.05 2.00 -10.70
N LEU A 15 -1.03 0.91 -9.93
CA LEU A 15 -2.21 0.11 -9.62
C LEU A 15 -3.31 1.00 -9.04
N ALA A 16 -3.01 1.81 -8.04
CA ALA A 16 -4.00 2.63 -7.35
C ALA A 16 -4.56 3.77 -8.20
N SER A 17 -3.77 4.31 -9.14
CA SER A 17 -4.25 5.32 -10.10
C SER A 17 -5.33 4.78 -11.05
N GLU A 18 -5.39 3.47 -11.21
CA GLU A 18 -6.38 2.77 -12.02
C GLU A 18 -7.57 2.26 -11.19
N TRP A 19 -7.70 2.66 -9.91
CA TRP A 19 -8.74 2.18 -8.98
C TRP A 19 -10.16 2.61 -9.41
N PRO A 20 -11.03 1.67 -9.84
CA PRO A 20 -12.40 1.97 -10.24
C PRO A 20 -13.26 2.47 -9.08
N ALA A 21 -14.28 3.26 -9.38
CA ALA A 21 -15.18 3.81 -8.36
C ALA A 21 -16.01 2.70 -7.69
N GLU A 22 -16.34 1.65 -8.45
CA GLU A 22 -17.28 0.58 -8.09
C GLU A 22 -16.65 -0.51 -7.20
N LEU A 23 -15.33 -0.50 -7.04
CA LEU A 23 -14.60 -1.50 -6.27
C LEU A 23 -14.01 -0.89 -4.99
N SER A 24 -13.87 -1.72 -3.96
CA SER A 24 -12.89 -1.48 -2.90
C SER A 24 -11.46 -1.57 -3.45
N LEU A 25 -10.48 -1.04 -2.71
CA LEU A 25 -9.09 -1.11 -3.12
C LEU A 25 -8.60 -2.56 -3.17
N ALA A 26 -9.02 -3.40 -2.22
CA ALA A 26 -8.62 -4.80 -2.18
C ALA A 26 -9.23 -5.61 -3.34
N GLU A 27 -10.50 -5.37 -3.69
CA GLU A 27 -11.10 -5.98 -4.89
C GLU A 27 -10.37 -5.54 -6.16
N HIS A 28 -10.05 -4.24 -6.27
CA HIS A 28 -9.25 -3.73 -7.38
C HIS A 28 -7.87 -4.39 -7.45
N MET A 29 -7.15 -4.47 -6.34
CA MET A 29 -5.85 -5.14 -6.27
C MET A 29 -5.92 -6.61 -6.69
N ALA A 30 -6.96 -7.34 -6.28
CA ALA A 30 -7.17 -8.72 -6.69
C ALA A 30 -7.36 -8.85 -8.21
N VAL A 31 -8.25 -8.02 -8.79
CA VAL A 31 -8.52 -8.01 -10.23
C VAL A 31 -7.27 -7.57 -11.01
N TYR A 32 -6.60 -6.51 -10.57
CA TYR A 32 -5.41 -5.97 -11.22
C TYR A 32 -4.27 -6.98 -11.24
N THR A 33 -3.99 -7.65 -10.12
CA THR A 33 -2.91 -8.64 -10.00
C THR A 33 -3.20 -9.89 -10.83
N ALA A 34 -4.47 -10.30 -10.95
CA ALA A 34 -4.87 -11.40 -11.82
C ALA A 34 -4.70 -11.06 -13.31
N ALA A 35 -4.96 -9.82 -13.70
CA ALA A 35 -4.79 -9.34 -15.07
C ALA A 35 -3.32 -9.02 -15.42
N HIS A 36 -2.52 -8.65 -14.43
CA HIS A 36 -1.11 -8.26 -14.57
C HIS A 36 -0.25 -9.12 -13.62
N PRO A 37 -0.09 -10.42 -13.91
CA PRO A 37 0.74 -11.28 -13.08
C PRO A 37 2.19 -10.79 -13.09
N LEU A 38 2.81 -10.75 -11.91
CA LEU A 38 4.23 -10.41 -11.78
C LEU A 38 5.10 -11.45 -12.50
N THR A 39 6.14 -10.98 -13.18
CA THR A 39 7.23 -11.84 -13.64
C THR A 39 8.04 -12.36 -12.45
N ASP A 40 8.84 -13.42 -12.65
CA ASP A 40 9.69 -13.99 -11.60
C ASP A 40 10.63 -12.96 -10.97
N GLN A 41 11.17 -12.04 -11.78
CA GLN A 41 12.03 -10.96 -11.31
C GLN A 41 11.25 -9.96 -10.45
N GLU A 42 10.06 -9.56 -10.88
CA GLU A 42 9.24 -8.61 -10.12
C GLU A 42 8.77 -9.21 -8.80
N LEU A 43 8.44 -10.50 -8.78
CA LEU A 43 8.13 -11.22 -7.54
C LEU A 43 9.33 -11.26 -6.59
N ALA A 44 10.55 -11.49 -7.11
CA ALA A 44 11.77 -11.44 -6.31
C ALA A 44 12.04 -10.04 -5.74
N ASP A 45 11.72 -8.98 -6.50
CA ASP A 45 11.80 -7.60 -6.04
C ASP A 45 10.82 -7.33 -4.90
N GLU A 46 9.54 -7.73 -5.02
CA GLU A 46 8.55 -7.55 -3.94
C GLU A 46 8.92 -8.30 -2.66
N ILE A 47 9.46 -9.52 -2.78
CA ILE A 47 9.98 -10.28 -1.63
C ILE A 47 11.15 -9.52 -0.97
N SER A 48 12.01 -8.91 -1.78
CA SER A 48 13.14 -8.12 -1.28
C SER A 48 12.68 -6.84 -0.59
N ALA A 49 11.68 -6.15 -1.16
CA ALA A 49 11.05 -4.98 -0.54
C ALA A 49 10.43 -5.34 0.83
N LEU A 50 9.69 -6.45 0.91
CA LEU A 50 9.09 -6.92 2.16
C LEU A 50 10.15 -7.29 3.22
N ARG A 51 11.28 -7.88 2.80
CA ARG A 51 12.41 -8.13 3.71
C ARG A 51 13.01 -6.84 4.24
N ILE A 52 13.21 -5.83 3.37
CA ILE A 52 13.71 -4.53 3.79
C ILE A 52 12.73 -3.86 4.76
N ALA A 53 11.42 -3.89 4.46
CA ALA A 53 10.37 -3.38 5.34
C ALA A 53 10.44 -4.04 6.74
N THR A 54 10.56 -5.36 6.77
CA THR A 54 10.68 -6.17 8.00
C THR A 54 11.90 -5.78 8.83
N LEU A 55 13.08 -5.73 8.19
CA LEU A 55 14.34 -5.41 8.87
C LEU A 55 14.43 -3.93 9.26
N SER A 56 13.70 -3.05 8.58
CA SER A 56 13.66 -1.62 8.90
C SER A 56 13.16 -1.31 10.32
N VAL A 57 12.43 -2.25 10.94
CA VAL A 57 11.94 -2.11 12.31
C VAL A 57 13.08 -2.12 13.33
N SER A 58 14.13 -2.92 13.09
CA SER A 58 15.30 -3.04 13.97
C SER A 58 16.55 -2.34 13.46
N GLU A 59 16.64 -2.08 12.14
CA GLU A 59 17.82 -1.52 11.48
C GLU A 59 17.60 -0.05 11.07
N PRO A 60 18.16 0.94 11.82
CA PRO A 60 17.92 2.37 11.56
C PRO A 60 18.33 2.85 10.16
N ALA A 61 19.37 2.23 9.58
CA ALA A 61 19.81 2.57 8.22
C ALA A 61 18.74 2.21 7.17
N LEU A 62 18.10 1.05 7.31
CA LEU A 62 17.00 0.63 6.45
C LEU A 62 15.73 1.43 6.73
N ARG A 63 15.49 1.80 8.00
CA ARG A 63 14.35 2.63 8.40
C ARG A 63 14.29 3.94 7.63
N THR A 64 15.42 4.59 7.46
CA THR A 64 15.50 5.88 6.77
C THR A 64 15.04 5.74 5.31
N ALA A 65 15.59 4.76 4.57
CA ALA A 65 15.21 4.52 3.18
C ALA A 65 13.74 4.12 3.04
N TYR A 66 13.24 3.28 3.96
CA TYR A 66 11.85 2.84 3.98
C TYR A 66 10.87 3.99 4.21
N LEU A 67 11.16 4.88 5.16
CA LEU A 67 10.32 6.05 5.44
C LEU A 67 10.33 7.08 4.30
N MET A 68 11.46 7.26 3.60
CA MET A 68 11.53 8.15 2.43
C MET A 68 10.61 7.68 1.29
N VAL A 69 10.58 6.37 1.06
CA VAL A 69 9.70 5.77 0.05
C VAL A 69 8.23 5.85 0.46
N HIS A 70 7.92 5.80 1.76
CA HIS A 70 6.56 6.05 2.24
C HIS A 70 6.14 7.52 2.11
N ASP A 71 7.05 8.49 2.30
CA ASP A 71 6.75 9.90 1.99
C ASP A 71 6.45 10.10 0.49
N GLU A 72 7.18 9.42 -0.40
CA GLU A 72 6.89 9.41 -1.84
C GLU A 72 5.51 8.80 -2.13
N MET A 73 5.20 7.66 -1.50
CA MET A 73 3.90 7.01 -1.60
C MET A 73 2.76 7.91 -1.13
N GLU A 74 2.89 8.57 0.03
CA GLU A 74 1.90 9.51 0.56
C GLU A 74 1.57 10.61 -0.46
N ARG A 75 2.60 11.25 -1.02
CA ARG A 75 2.43 12.30 -2.04
C ARG A 75 1.76 11.78 -3.30
N GLY A 76 2.17 10.59 -3.76
CA GLY A 76 1.60 9.94 -4.94
C GLY A 76 0.14 9.51 -4.74
N PHE A 77 -0.28 9.28 -3.50
CA PHE A 77 -1.63 8.83 -3.17
C PHE A 77 -2.66 9.96 -3.11
N ILE A 78 -2.22 11.22 -2.91
CA ILE A 78 -3.08 12.40 -2.88
C ILE A 78 -4.04 12.48 -4.08
N PRO A 79 -3.59 12.42 -5.35
CA PRO A 79 -4.50 12.50 -6.50
C PRO A 79 -5.50 11.34 -6.54
N VAL A 80 -5.08 10.14 -6.14
CA VAL A 80 -5.97 8.96 -6.06
C VAL A 80 -7.08 9.20 -5.04
N LEU A 81 -6.73 9.65 -3.84
CA LEU A 81 -7.71 9.89 -2.78
C LEU A 81 -8.59 11.10 -3.05
N ALA A 82 -8.05 12.16 -3.66
CA ALA A 82 -8.81 13.33 -4.11
C ALA A 82 -9.94 12.92 -5.07
N ALA A 83 -9.61 12.10 -6.08
CA ALA A 83 -10.59 11.57 -7.02
C ALA A 83 -11.65 10.71 -6.31
N ARG A 84 -11.22 9.81 -5.42
CA ARG A 84 -12.11 8.92 -4.65
C ARG A 84 -13.05 9.67 -3.72
N LEU A 85 -12.60 10.77 -3.13
CA LEU A 85 -13.39 11.60 -2.20
C LEU A 85 -14.19 12.70 -2.90
N ARG A 86 -13.94 12.94 -4.21
CA ARG A 86 -14.48 14.08 -4.96
C ARG A 86 -14.13 15.43 -4.30
N LEU A 87 -12.89 15.56 -3.85
CA LEU A 87 -12.34 16.76 -3.20
C LEU A 87 -11.11 17.27 -3.95
N PRO A 88 -10.74 18.55 -3.83
CA PRO A 88 -9.47 19.08 -4.31
C PRO A 88 -8.26 18.38 -3.66
N GLU A 89 -7.15 18.26 -4.39
CA GLU A 89 -5.91 17.63 -3.88
C GLU A 89 -5.31 18.34 -2.66
N ASP A 90 -5.51 19.65 -2.55
CA ASP A 90 -5.03 20.46 -1.42
C ASP A 90 -5.99 20.47 -0.22
N ASP A 91 -7.16 19.80 -0.33
CA ASP A 91 -8.11 19.65 0.78
C ASP A 91 -7.46 18.90 1.94
N LEU A 92 -7.62 19.44 3.16
CA LEU A 92 -7.03 18.86 4.37
C LEU A 92 -7.49 17.42 4.60
N THR A 93 -8.72 17.08 4.24
CA THR A 93 -9.28 15.72 4.37
C THR A 93 -8.53 14.73 3.49
N VAL A 94 -8.19 15.13 2.25
CA VAL A 94 -7.42 14.30 1.32
C VAL A 94 -6.02 14.05 1.88
N ARG A 95 -5.34 15.11 2.32
CA ARG A 95 -3.98 15.02 2.86
C ARG A 95 -3.91 14.21 4.15
N LEU A 96 -4.88 14.39 5.06
CA LEU A 96 -4.98 13.58 6.27
C LEU A 96 -5.26 12.11 5.95
N SER A 97 -6.12 11.84 4.97
CA SER A 97 -6.40 10.47 4.53
C SER A 97 -5.18 9.82 3.90
N ALA A 98 -4.42 10.54 3.07
CA ALA A 98 -3.19 10.03 2.46
C ALA A 98 -2.16 9.64 3.53
N ALA A 99 -1.88 10.56 4.46
CA ALA A 99 -0.96 10.29 5.57
C ALA A 99 -1.40 9.11 6.44
N ALA A 100 -2.69 9.04 6.79
CA ALA A 100 -3.23 7.98 7.62
C ALA A 100 -3.17 6.61 6.92
N VAL A 101 -3.55 6.53 5.64
CA VAL A 101 -3.54 5.28 4.88
C VAL A 101 -2.12 4.80 4.63
N THR A 102 -1.20 5.68 4.23
CA THR A 102 0.21 5.33 4.07
C THR A 102 0.82 4.81 5.36
N ALA A 103 0.53 5.45 6.50
CA ALA A 103 0.97 4.96 7.80
C ALA A 103 0.35 3.59 8.15
N ALA A 104 -0.92 3.36 7.82
CA ALA A 104 -1.59 2.10 8.07
C ALA A 104 -1.03 0.96 7.21
N PHE A 105 -0.75 1.20 5.92
CA PHE A 105 -0.12 0.21 5.05
C PHE A 105 1.28 -0.14 5.51
N ARG A 106 2.06 0.86 5.94
CA ARG A 106 3.38 0.62 6.55
C ARG A 106 3.28 -0.37 7.73
N VAL A 107 2.29 -0.19 8.60
CA VAL A 107 2.09 -1.09 9.76
C VAL A 107 1.66 -2.50 9.30
N VAL A 108 0.82 -2.60 8.27
CA VAL A 108 0.43 -3.88 7.68
C VAL A 108 1.63 -4.60 7.05
N ASP A 109 2.45 -3.91 6.27
CA ASP A 109 3.65 -4.47 5.65
C ASP A 109 4.67 -4.94 6.69
N GLU A 110 4.86 -4.18 7.76
CA GLU A 110 5.70 -4.55 8.90
C GLU A 110 5.18 -5.82 9.60
N ASP A 111 3.86 -5.95 9.80
CA ASP A 111 3.21 -7.13 10.40
C ASP A 111 3.30 -8.37 9.50
N VAL A 112 2.90 -8.23 8.23
CA VAL A 112 2.96 -9.30 7.22
C VAL A 112 4.40 -9.73 7.02
N GLY A 113 5.34 -8.77 6.96
CA GLY A 113 6.77 -9.02 6.83
C GLY A 113 7.32 -9.82 8.00
N ARG A 114 7.00 -9.46 9.24
CA ARG A 114 7.36 -10.26 10.43
C ARG A 114 6.85 -11.70 10.30
N ARG A 115 5.55 -11.88 10.02
CA ARG A 115 4.92 -13.21 9.94
C ARG A 115 5.51 -14.08 8.84
N ALA A 116 5.67 -13.53 7.63
CA ALA A 116 6.17 -14.27 6.47
C ALA A 116 7.69 -14.49 6.50
N ILE A 117 8.47 -13.48 6.91
CA ILE A 117 9.94 -13.51 6.81
C ILE A 117 10.60 -14.06 8.07
N LEU A 118 10.15 -13.65 9.26
CA LEU A 118 10.78 -14.06 10.52
C LEU A 118 10.15 -15.34 11.06
N GLU A 119 8.82 -15.41 11.08
CA GLU A 119 8.06 -16.53 11.66
C GLU A 119 7.78 -17.65 10.65
N LYS A 120 8.05 -17.41 9.36
CA LYS A 120 7.84 -18.36 8.24
C LYS A 120 6.39 -18.84 8.11
N GLU A 121 5.44 -18.03 8.56
CA GLU A 121 4.02 -18.28 8.35
C GLU A 121 3.66 -18.16 6.87
N LYS A 122 2.69 -18.96 6.44
CA LYS A 122 2.08 -18.77 5.13
C LYS A 122 0.99 -17.71 5.25
N VAL A 123 1.29 -16.50 4.79
CA VAL A 123 0.28 -15.45 4.59
C VAL A 123 -0.31 -15.62 3.21
N THR A 124 -1.62 -15.89 3.14
CA THR A 124 -2.33 -16.03 1.86
C THR A 124 -2.60 -14.66 1.24
N GLN A 125 -2.79 -14.63 -0.09
CA GLN A 125 -3.19 -13.40 -0.78
C GLN A 125 -4.50 -12.83 -0.23
N GLN A 126 -5.47 -13.70 0.08
CA GLN A 126 -6.77 -13.29 0.64
C GLN A 126 -6.61 -12.60 2.00
N GLU A 127 -5.74 -13.11 2.88
CA GLU A 127 -5.45 -12.49 4.17
C GLU A 127 -4.75 -11.14 4.00
N ALA A 128 -3.77 -11.04 3.11
CA ALA A 128 -3.08 -9.78 2.84
C ALA A 128 -4.05 -8.71 2.32
N LEU A 129 -4.93 -9.08 1.37
CA LEU A 129 -5.96 -8.18 0.84
C LEU A 129 -6.97 -7.74 1.90
N ALA A 130 -7.36 -8.65 2.81
CA ALA A 130 -8.23 -8.31 3.93
C ALA A 130 -7.58 -7.33 4.92
N LEU A 131 -6.25 -7.42 5.13
CA LEU A 131 -5.52 -6.47 5.95
C LEU A 131 -5.43 -5.09 5.30
N VAL A 132 -5.18 -5.01 3.99
CA VAL A 132 -5.20 -3.73 3.23
C VAL A 132 -6.56 -3.06 3.33
N ASP A 133 -7.62 -3.84 3.12
CA ASP A 133 -8.99 -3.38 3.18
C ASP A 133 -9.37 -2.88 4.58
N ARG A 134 -9.00 -3.61 5.63
CA ARG A 134 -9.16 -3.15 7.01
C ARG A 134 -8.38 -1.87 7.27
N ALA A 135 -7.12 -1.80 6.85
CA ALA A 135 -6.25 -0.66 7.08
C ALA A 135 -6.81 0.63 6.48
N ILE A 136 -7.28 0.58 5.23
CA ILE A 136 -7.84 1.77 4.57
C ILE A 136 -9.16 2.21 5.22
N ARG A 137 -10.03 1.28 5.62
CA ARG A 137 -11.28 1.60 6.32
C ARG A 137 -11.01 2.21 7.70
N ASP A 138 -10.17 1.58 8.51
CA ASP A 138 -9.85 2.01 9.88
C ASP A 138 -9.14 3.37 9.87
N ALA A 139 -8.15 3.55 8.99
CA ALA A 139 -7.37 4.79 8.89
C ALA A 139 -8.18 6.02 8.45
N THR A 140 -9.30 5.80 7.75
CA THR A 140 -10.08 6.88 7.14
C THR A 140 -11.46 7.05 7.79
N ASN A 141 -11.71 6.30 8.87
CA ASN A 141 -13.00 6.23 9.55
C ASN A 141 -14.15 5.86 8.59
N GLY A 142 -13.89 4.89 7.71
CA GLY A 142 -14.82 4.35 6.72
C GLY A 142 -15.06 5.21 5.48
N ARG A 143 -14.37 6.35 5.33
CA ARG A 143 -14.52 7.22 4.14
C ARG A 143 -14.01 6.56 2.86
N LEU A 144 -13.02 5.69 2.99
CA LEU A 144 -12.39 4.95 1.90
C LEU A 144 -12.46 3.44 2.20
N GLY A 145 -12.34 2.62 1.14
CA GLY A 145 -12.34 1.16 1.24
C GLY A 145 -13.63 0.47 0.77
N GLY A 146 -14.71 1.20 0.51
CA GLY A 146 -15.91 0.66 -0.16
C GLY A 146 -16.12 1.25 -1.56
N PRO A 147 -17.04 0.71 -2.37
CA PRO A 147 -17.49 1.37 -3.60
C PRO A 147 -17.95 2.81 -3.32
N VAL A 148 -17.69 3.74 -4.23
CA VAL A 148 -18.21 5.12 -4.14
C VAL A 148 -19.68 5.08 -4.54
N PRO A 149 -20.62 5.54 -3.69
CA PRO A 149 -22.01 5.69 -4.08
C PRO A 149 -22.12 6.66 -5.25
N SER A 150 -22.85 6.25 -6.29
CA SER A 150 -23.18 7.08 -7.46
C SER A 150 -23.83 8.40 -7.05
#